data_AF-A0A3P7JCJ3-F1
#
_entry.id   AF-A0A3P7JCJ3-F1
#
_cell.length_a   1.000
_cell.length_b   1.000
_cell.length_c   1.000
_cell.angle_alpha   90.00
_cell.angle_beta   90.00
_cell.angle_gamma   90.00
#
_symmetry.space_group_name_H-M   'P 1'
#
loop_
_entity.id
_entity.type
_entity.pdbx_description
1 polymer ?
#
loop_
_entity_poly.entity_id
_entity_poly.type
_entity_poly.pdbx_seq_one_letter_code
_entity_poly.pdbx_strand_id
1 'polypeptide(L)'
;MCEIEHFVDPSDKSFAKFKKLTAEKKLPEPKSVNVVEAVPNMAVLGKEFKKDAKRVQIALAQLPEDQVVALEKELQTSGSYNLVVDSDKFKLTSAMVNVKRATKM
;
A
#
# COMPACT_ATOMS: atom_id res chain seq x y z
N MET A 1 -18.12 -56.93 3.43
CA MET A 1 -17.22 -55.80 3.16
C MET A 1 -17.86 -54.96 2.07
N CYS A 2 -18.34 -53.76 2.41
CA CYS A 2 -19.29 -52.98 1.59
C CYS A 2 -18.69 -52.41 0.30
N GLU A 3 -19.51 -52.48 -0.76
CA GLU A 3 -19.44 -51.75 -2.02
C GLU A 3 -19.76 -50.24 -1.84
N ILE A 4 -19.08 -49.42 -2.64
CA ILE A 4 -19.51 -48.22 -3.43
C ILE A 4 -20.91 -47.66 -3.05
N GLU A 5 -21.15 -46.38 -2.78
CA GLU A 5 -21.06 -45.25 -3.70
C GLU A 5 -21.15 -43.92 -2.94
N HIS A 6 -20.35 -42.94 -3.35
CA HIS A 6 -20.75 -41.53 -3.36
C HIS A 6 -20.24 -40.93 -4.67
N PHE A 7 -21.06 -41.10 -5.70
CA PHE A 7 -21.01 -40.31 -6.92
C PHE A 7 -21.52 -38.91 -6.56
N VAL A 8 -20.64 -37.92 -6.54
CA VAL A 8 -21.02 -36.51 -6.47
C VAL A 8 -20.75 -35.91 -7.85
N ASP A 9 -21.84 -35.68 -8.57
CA ASP A 9 -21.90 -34.89 -9.79
C ASP A 9 -21.25 -33.50 -9.56
N PRO A 10 -20.36 -33.04 -10.47
CA PRO A 10 -19.67 -31.75 -10.32
C PRO A 10 -20.51 -30.51 -10.69
N SER A 11 -21.84 -30.55 -10.67
CA SER A 11 -22.66 -29.47 -11.25
C SER A 11 -23.56 -28.65 -10.30
N ASP A 12 -23.50 -28.84 -8.98
CA ASP A 12 -24.21 -27.98 -8.03
C ASP A 12 -23.31 -26.88 -7.43
N LYS A 13 -23.47 -25.67 -7.99
CA LYS A 13 -22.91 -24.41 -7.51
C LYS A 13 -23.63 -23.93 -6.25
N SER A 14 -23.40 -24.53 -5.09
CA SER A 14 -23.99 -24.02 -3.84
C SER A 14 -23.08 -24.22 -2.63
N PHE A 15 -22.25 -23.22 -2.35
CA PHE A 15 -21.62 -22.93 -1.05
C PHE A 15 -20.59 -23.92 -0.48
N ALA A 16 -19.30 -23.65 -0.74
CA ALA A 16 -18.24 -23.92 0.22
C ALA A 16 -17.20 -22.79 0.19
N LYS A 17 -17.35 -21.90 1.18
CA LYS A 17 -16.45 -20.85 1.67
C LYS A 17 -15.07 -20.81 1.02
N PHE A 18 -14.76 -19.66 0.43
CA PHE A 18 -13.42 -19.16 0.09
C PHE A 18 -12.35 -19.66 1.09
N LYS A 19 -11.74 -20.80 0.77
CA LYS A 19 -10.49 -21.21 1.41
C LYS A 19 -9.44 -20.31 0.80
N LYS A 20 -9.13 -19.19 1.48
CA LYS A 20 -7.93 -18.40 1.19
C LYS A 20 -6.75 -19.36 1.30
N LEU A 21 -6.32 -19.91 0.17
CA LEU A 21 -5.04 -20.58 0.00
C LEU A 21 -3.96 -19.49 0.10
N THR A 22 -3.75 -18.97 1.31
CA THR A 22 -2.58 -18.16 1.58
C THR A 22 -1.43 -19.15 1.70
N ALA A 23 -0.72 -19.36 0.59
CA ALA A 23 0.61 -19.93 0.65
C ALA A 23 1.49 -18.91 1.39
N GLU A 24 1.48 -18.97 2.71
CA GLU A 24 2.42 -18.26 3.57
C GLU A 24 3.80 -18.88 3.33
N LYS A 25 4.44 -18.45 2.25
CA LYS A 25 5.87 -18.69 2.03
C LYS A 25 6.59 -17.93 3.14
N LYS A 26 6.84 -18.62 4.27
CA LYS A 26 7.73 -18.14 5.32
C LYS A 26 8.99 -17.65 4.65
N LEU A 27 9.21 -16.33 4.70
CA LEU A 27 10.45 -15.72 4.29
C LEU A 27 11.53 -16.27 5.25
N PRO A 28 12.49 -17.07 4.76
CA PRO A 28 13.48 -17.78 5.59
C PRO A 28 14.52 -16.84 6.20
N GLU A 29 14.50 -15.56 5.82
CA GLU A 29 15.27 -14.52 6.46
C GLU A 29 14.33 -13.56 7.18
N PRO A 30 14.66 -13.14 8.42
CA PRO A 30 13.94 -12.09 9.09
C PRO A 30 14.10 -10.83 8.23
N LYS A 31 13.13 -10.57 7.34
CA LYS A 31 13.07 -9.27 6.68
C LYS A 31 12.83 -8.26 7.78
N SER A 32 13.85 -7.47 8.10
CA SER A 32 13.67 -6.19 8.78
C SER A 32 12.76 -5.37 7.88
N VAL A 33 11.45 -5.46 8.13
CA VAL A 33 10.48 -4.68 7.37
C VAL A 33 10.60 -3.28 7.94
N ASN A 34 11.38 -2.46 7.25
CA ASN A 34 11.46 -1.04 7.55
C ASN A 34 10.16 -0.44 7.07
N VAL A 35 9.18 -0.37 7.96
CA VAL A 35 7.88 0.22 7.67
C VAL A 35 8.11 1.72 7.60
N VAL A 36 8.18 2.24 6.38
CA VAL A 36 8.31 3.68 6.11
C VAL A 36 6.95 4.18 5.67
N GLU A 37 6.29 4.93 6.55
CA GLU A 37 4.97 5.50 6.29
C GLU A 37 5.09 6.98 5.97
N ALA A 38 4.58 7.38 4.81
CA ALA A 38 4.40 8.79 4.46
C ALA A 38 3.14 9.31 5.18
N VAL A 39 3.33 10.26 6.10
CA VAL A 39 2.25 10.93 6.82
C VAL A 39 1.98 12.28 6.16
N PRO A 40 0.90 12.41 5.35
CA PRO A 40 0.52 13.69 4.77
C PRO A 40 0.02 14.69 5.83
N ASN A 41 0.48 15.93 5.72
CA ASN A 41 0.05 17.05 6.55
C ASN A 41 -1.24 17.66 5.99
N MET A 42 -2.38 17.25 6.55
CA MET A 42 -3.72 17.62 6.07
C MET A 42 -3.96 19.14 6.02
N ALA A 43 -3.33 19.93 6.89
CA ALA A 43 -3.52 21.38 6.92
C ALA A 43 -2.85 22.09 5.74
N VAL A 44 -1.60 21.71 5.44
CA VAL A 44 -0.82 22.31 4.33
C VAL A 44 -1.33 21.76 3.00
N LEU A 45 -1.51 20.44 2.94
CA LEU A 45 -1.90 19.73 1.73
C LEU A 45 -3.34 20.12 1.31
N GLY A 46 -4.24 20.34 2.26
CA GLY A 46 -5.58 20.89 2.01
C GLY A 46 -5.58 22.34 1.51
N LYS A 47 -4.66 23.18 1.99
CA LYS A 47 -4.49 24.56 1.48
C LYS A 47 -3.92 24.57 0.05
N GLU A 48 -2.93 23.72 -0.21
CA GLU A 48 -2.22 23.69 -1.50
C GLU A 48 -3.08 23.03 -2.60
N PHE A 49 -3.64 21.86 -2.32
CA PHE A 49 -4.31 21.02 -3.33
C PHE A 49 -5.84 21.06 -3.27
N LYS A 50 -6.44 21.72 -2.27
CA LYS A 50 -7.91 21.90 -2.14
C LYS A 50 -8.69 20.60 -2.37
N LYS A 51 -9.37 20.48 -3.53
CA LYS A 51 -10.19 19.30 -3.89
C LYS A 51 -9.34 18.06 -4.17
N ASP A 52 -8.11 18.24 -4.63
CA ASP A 52 -7.17 17.18 -4.98
C ASP A 52 -6.36 16.67 -3.78
N ALA A 53 -6.45 17.34 -2.64
CA ALA A 53 -5.74 16.94 -1.42
C ALA A 53 -6.09 15.50 -0.98
N LYS A 54 -7.36 15.11 -1.12
CA LYS A 54 -7.82 13.74 -0.85
C LYS A 54 -7.20 12.72 -1.80
N ARG A 55 -7.06 13.06 -3.09
CA ARG A 55 -6.45 12.17 -4.09
C ARG A 55 -4.99 11.90 -3.75
N VAL A 56 -4.24 12.95 -3.50
CA VAL A 56 -2.83 12.88 -3.10
C VAL A 56 -2.66 12.08 -1.80
N GLN A 57 -3.54 12.28 -0.81
CA GLN A 57 -3.52 11.53 0.44
C GLN A 57 -3.70 10.02 0.21
N ILE A 58 -4.70 9.63 -0.59
CA ILE A 58 -4.95 8.22 -0.89
C ILE A 58 -3.76 7.62 -1.62
N ALA A 59 -3.21 8.34 -2.60
CA ALA A 59 -2.02 7.89 -3.32
C ALA A 59 -0.81 7.71 -2.39
N LEU A 60 -0.55 8.65 -1.47
CA LEU A 60 0.50 8.52 -0.47
C LEU A 60 0.30 7.32 0.46
N ALA A 61 -0.94 7.04 0.86
CA ALA A 61 -1.27 5.87 1.68
C ALA A 61 -1.17 4.54 0.91
N GLN A 62 -1.24 4.58 -0.43
CA GLN A 62 -1.07 3.42 -1.31
C GLN A 62 0.37 3.26 -1.83
N LEU A 63 1.27 4.20 -1.56
CA LEU A 63 2.66 4.10 -1.97
C LEU A 63 3.37 2.99 -1.19
N PRO A 64 4.17 2.15 -1.88
CA PRO A 64 5.04 1.20 -1.20
C PRO A 64 6.19 1.93 -0.50
N GLU A 65 6.73 1.28 0.51
CA GLU A 65 7.86 1.73 1.31
C GLU A 65 9.08 2.16 0.46
N ASP A 66 9.42 1.42 -0.60
CA ASP A 66 10.48 1.82 -1.55
C ASP A 66 10.27 3.20 -2.17
N GLN A 67 9.02 3.52 -2.53
CA GLN A 67 8.66 4.81 -3.13
C GLN A 67 8.62 5.92 -2.07
N VAL A 68 8.23 5.62 -0.84
CA VAL A 68 8.27 6.60 0.26
C VAL A 68 9.72 7.00 0.58
N VAL A 69 10.66 6.04 0.54
CA VAL A 69 12.08 6.32 0.71
C VAL A 69 12.63 7.15 -0.46
N ALA A 70 12.27 6.81 -1.70
CA ALA A 70 12.64 7.60 -2.87
C ALA A 70 12.10 9.03 -2.78
N LEU A 71 10.83 9.18 -2.39
CA LEU A 71 10.19 10.47 -2.14
C LEU A 71 10.93 11.27 -1.07
N GLU A 72 11.25 10.68 0.08
CA GLU A 72 12.00 11.38 1.14
C GLU A 72 13.35 11.86 0.63
N LYS A 73 14.06 11.00 -0.11
CA LYS A 73 15.39 11.28 -0.65
C LYS A 73 15.35 12.39 -1.70
N GLU A 74 14.34 12.40 -2.57
CA GLU A 74 14.08 13.50 -3.52
C GLU A 74 13.68 14.79 -2.80
N LEU A 75 12.88 14.72 -1.74
CA LEU A 75 12.53 15.89 -0.93
C LEU A 75 13.77 16.46 -0.22
N GLN A 76 14.71 15.63 0.21
CA GLN A 76 15.98 16.08 0.79
C GLN A 76 16.96 16.63 -0.25
N THR A 77 16.94 16.10 -1.48
CA THR A 77 17.90 16.49 -2.55
C THR A 77 17.38 17.65 -3.39
N SER A 78 16.16 17.53 -3.92
CA SER A 78 15.51 18.49 -4.81
C SER A 78 14.60 19.48 -4.08
N GLY A 79 14.21 19.19 -2.83
CA GLY A 79 13.25 20.02 -2.08
C GLY A 79 11.78 19.82 -2.50
N SER A 80 11.53 19.08 -3.58
CA SER A 80 10.19 18.80 -4.09
C SER A 80 10.14 17.47 -4.85
N TYR A 81 9.01 16.77 -4.74
CA TYR A 81 8.74 15.46 -5.34
C TYR A 81 7.46 15.53 -6.17
N ASN A 82 7.49 15.06 -7.41
CA ASN A 82 6.30 15.06 -8.27
C ASN A 82 5.58 13.71 -8.16
N LEU A 83 4.55 13.65 -7.33
CA LEU A 83 3.68 12.49 -7.23
C LEU A 83 2.70 12.46 -8.41
N VAL A 84 2.73 11.41 -9.21
CA VAL A 84 1.75 11.20 -10.28
C VAL A 84 0.58 10.38 -9.75
N VAL A 85 -0.64 10.91 -9.84
CA VAL A 85 -1.87 10.21 -9.43
C VAL A 85 -2.87 10.25 -10.58
N ASP A 86 -3.31 9.09 -11.06
CA ASP A 86 -4.19 8.85 -12.22
C ASP A 86 -3.66 9.36 -13.58
N SER A 87 -3.32 10.64 -13.67
CA SER A 87 -2.65 11.32 -14.80
C SER A 87 -2.18 12.73 -14.41
N ASP A 88 -2.54 13.20 -13.22
CA ASP A 88 -2.17 14.51 -12.69
C ASP A 88 -0.86 14.43 -11.90
N LYS A 89 -0.02 15.46 -12.03
CA LYS A 89 1.25 15.57 -11.31
C LYS A 89 1.09 16.55 -10.15
N PHE A 90 1.26 16.05 -8.93
CA PHE A 90 1.15 16.80 -7.69
C PHE A 90 2.55 17.04 -7.11
N LYS A 91 2.94 18.31 -7.01
CA LYS A 91 4.25 18.69 -6.48
C LYS A 91 4.24 18.70 -4.95
N LEU A 92 4.76 17.65 -4.34
CA LEU A 92 4.91 17.51 -2.90
C LEU A 92 6.20 18.16 -2.40
N THR A 93 6.17 18.66 -1.17
CA THR A 93 7.33 19.22 -0.47
C THR A 93 7.42 18.64 0.94
N SER A 94 8.56 18.78 1.61
CA SER A 94 8.76 18.31 2.98
C SER A 94 7.81 18.95 4.00
N ALA A 95 7.20 20.10 3.69
CA ALA A 95 6.19 20.72 4.54
C ALA A 95 4.82 20.02 4.45
N MET A 96 4.55 19.34 3.33
CA MET A 96 3.28 18.66 3.04
C MET A 96 3.29 17.19 3.46
N VAL A 97 4.45 16.53 3.48
CA VAL A 97 4.59 15.12 3.80
C VAL A 97 5.70 14.94 4.82
N ASN A 98 5.37 14.24 5.91
CA ASN A 98 6.32 13.86 6.94
C ASN A 98 6.56 12.36 6.87
N VAL A 99 7.81 11.92 6.80
CA VAL A 99 8.12 10.49 6.68
C VAL A 99 8.43 9.93 8.06
N LYS A 100 7.66 8.90 8.45
CA LYS A 100 7.86 8.20 9.72
C LYS A 100 8.44 6.82 9.44
N ARG A 101 9.64 6.59 9.96
CA ARG A 101 10.35 5.31 9.83
C ARG A 101 10.13 4.51 11.11
N ALA A 102 9.51 3.34 11.00
CA ALA A 102 9.33 2.42 12.10
C ALA A 102 10.02 1.10 11.77
N THR A 103 10.94 0.66 12.64
CA THR A 103 11.56 -0.66 12.52
C THR A 103 10.66 -1.65 13.24
N LYS A 104 10.02 -2.55 12.49
CA LYS A 104 9.35 -3.72 13.05
C LYS A 104 10.37 -4.86 13.08
N MET A 105 10.82 -5.21 14.28
CA MET A 105 11.69 -6.36 14.58
C MET A 105 10.87 -7.50 15.17
#